data_AF-A0A2D8K3S7-F1
#
_entry.id   AF-A0A2D8K3S7-F1
#
_cell.length_a   1.000
_cell.length_b   1.000
_cell.length_c   1.000
_cell.angle_alpha   90.00
_cell.angle_beta   90.00
_cell.angle_gamma   90.00
#
_symmetry.space_group_name_H-M   'P 1'
#
loop_
_entity.id
_entity.type
_entity.pdbx_description
1 polymer ?
#
loop_
_entity_poly.entity_id
_entity_poly.type
_entity_poly.pdbx_seq_one_letter_code
_entity_poly.pdbx_strand_id
1 'polypeptide(L)'
;DGLCKLYWRASIAIALSLRQILEHLGENGIPASGLHLAGGHRRNPLLSRLYADVTGLPVHISPTEDVVLLGSAINAAAASGLYPDLGQTAAQMQAAASILEPDPGFGDYYQHQYARLKILQACRDQLARYNVFP
;
A
#
# COMPACT_ATOMS: atom_id res chain seq x y z
N ASP A 1 16.62 22.89 -2.34
CA ASP A 1 17.28 21.59 -2.06
C ASP A 1 16.78 20.86 -0.80
N GLY A 2 16.22 21.52 0.23
CA GLY A 2 15.68 20.84 1.43
C GLY A 2 14.30 20.17 1.27
N LEU A 3 13.39 20.80 0.50
CA LEU A 3 12.02 20.29 0.30
C LEU A 3 11.98 18.94 -0.42
N CYS A 4 12.81 18.75 -1.45
CA CYS A 4 12.89 17.47 -2.17
C CYS A 4 13.35 16.34 -1.24
N LYS A 5 14.33 16.60 -0.36
CA LYS A 5 14.82 15.63 0.62
C LYS A 5 13.75 15.28 1.64
N LEU A 6 13.02 16.28 2.14
CA LEU A 6 11.92 16.07 3.07
C LEU A 6 10.79 15.26 2.41
N TYR A 7 10.39 15.64 1.20
CA TYR A 7 9.38 14.93 0.42
C TYR A 7 9.76 13.46 0.21
N TRP A 8 10.99 13.20 -0.25
CA TRP A 8 11.50 11.85 -0.44
C TRP A 8 11.48 11.02 0.84
N ARG A 9 11.94 11.60 1.97
CA ARG A 9 11.95 10.91 3.26
C ARG A 9 10.54 10.65 3.78
N ALA A 10 9.60 11.57 3.58
CA ALA A 10 8.20 11.35 3.90
C ALA A 10 7.58 10.23 3.05
N SER A 11 7.83 10.21 1.74
CA SER A 11 7.38 9.15 0.85
C SER A 11 7.90 7.77 1.25
N ILE A 12 9.19 7.66 1.58
CA ILE A 12 9.78 6.43 2.11
C ILE A 12 9.09 6.04 3.42
N ALA A 13 8.88 6.98 4.35
CA ALA A 13 8.25 6.68 5.64
C ALA A 13 6.82 6.11 5.46
N ILE A 14 6.05 6.64 4.51
CA ILE A 14 4.70 6.13 4.18
C ILE A 14 4.80 4.67 3.70
N ALA A 15 5.68 4.38 2.75
CA ALA A 15 5.85 3.03 2.22
C ALA A 15 6.35 2.02 3.27
N LEU A 16 7.27 2.44 4.15
CA LEU A 16 7.76 1.60 5.25
C LEU A 16 6.67 1.33 6.31
N SER A 17 5.80 2.32 6.55
CA SER A 17 4.66 2.14 7.45
C SER A 17 3.66 1.14 6.88
N LEU A 18 3.41 1.20 5.57
CA LEU A 18 2.60 0.18 4.88
C LEU A 18 3.21 -1.21 5.02
N ARG A 19 4.52 -1.37 4.79
CA ARG A 19 5.21 -2.65 5.01
C ARG A 19 5.01 -3.17 6.43
N GLN A 20 5.09 -2.31 7.44
CA GLN A 20 4.85 -2.71 8.84
C GLN A 20 3.42 -3.22 9.07
N ILE A 21 2.42 -2.59 8.46
CA ILE A 21 1.03 -3.07 8.51
C ILE A 21 0.93 -4.46 7.87
N LEU A 22 1.56 -4.66 6.70
CA LEU A 22 1.55 -5.96 6.01
C LEU A 22 2.26 -7.05 6.80
N GLU A 23 3.41 -6.75 7.41
CA GLU A 23 4.12 -7.68 8.30
C GLU A 23 3.21 -8.09 9.47
N HIS A 24 2.56 -7.11 10.11
CA HIS A 24 1.62 -7.38 11.21
C HIS A 24 0.42 -8.23 10.78
N LEU A 25 -0.17 -7.95 9.61
CA LEU A 25 -1.25 -8.78 9.07
C LEU A 25 -0.78 -10.22 8.81
N GLY A 26 0.42 -10.39 8.25
CA GLY A 26 1.03 -11.70 8.03
C GLY A 26 1.27 -12.48 9.31
N GLU A 27 1.77 -11.82 10.36
CA GLU A 27 1.93 -12.41 11.71
C GLU A 27 0.60 -12.88 12.32
N ASN A 28 -0.53 -12.27 11.91
CA ASN A 28 -1.89 -12.64 12.33
C ASN A 28 -2.59 -13.59 11.33
N GLY A 29 -1.84 -14.21 10.40
CA GLY A 29 -2.37 -15.21 9.47
C GLY A 29 -3.10 -14.64 8.24
N ILE A 30 -2.91 -13.35 7.95
CA ILE A 30 -3.49 -12.67 6.78
C ILE A 30 -2.36 -12.16 5.87
N PRO A 31 -1.62 -13.06 5.19
CA PRO A 31 -0.53 -12.65 4.31
C PRO A 31 -1.08 -11.96 3.05
N ALA A 32 -0.46 -10.84 2.66
CA ALA A 32 -0.74 -10.20 1.40
C ALA A 32 0.12 -10.79 0.27
N SER A 33 -0.48 -11.03 -0.89
CA SER A 33 0.21 -11.49 -2.11
C SER A 33 0.45 -10.37 -3.13
N GLY A 34 -0.13 -9.19 -2.90
CA GLY A 34 -0.09 -8.06 -3.83
C GLY A 34 -0.81 -6.85 -3.25
N LEU A 35 -0.58 -5.69 -3.86
CA LEU A 35 -1.22 -4.43 -3.50
C LEU A 35 -2.10 -3.94 -4.64
N HIS A 36 -3.35 -3.59 -4.36
CA HIS A 36 -4.22 -2.93 -5.32
C HIS A 36 -4.27 -1.44 -5.01
N LEU A 37 -3.70 -0.61 -5.90
CA LEU A 37 -3.73 0.83 -5.76
C LEU A 37 -4.95 1.42 -6.45
N ALA A 38 -5.65 2.25 -5.69
CA ALA A 38 -6.79 3.03 -6.12
C ALA A 38 -6.69 4.48 -5.62
N GLY A 39 -7.44 5.39 -6.25
CA GLY A 39 -7.51 6.79 -5.86
C GLY A 39 -6.26 7.61 -6.18
N GLY A 40 -6.10 8.76 -5.51
CA GLY A 40 -5.11 9.78 -5.86
C GLY A 40 -3.65 9.33 -5.87
N HIS A 41 -3.29 8.31 -5.07
CA HIS A 41 -1.91 7.80 -5.00
C HIS A 41 -1.46 7.11 -6.28
N ARG A 42 -2.40 6.59 -7.09
CA ARG A 42 -2.09 6.07 -8.42
C ARG A 42 -1.44 7.12 -9.33
N ARG A 43 -1.83 8.39 -9.19
CA ARG A 43 -1.28 9.50 -10.00
C ARG A 43 0.13 9.90 -9.59
N ASN A 44 0.70 9.25 -8.56
CA ASN A 44 2.07 9.46 -8.12
C ASN A 44 2.93 8.22 -8.44
N PRO A 45 3.70 8.24 -9.55
CA PRO A 45 4.56 7.13 -9.94
C PRO A 45 5.62 6.79 -8.89
N LEU A 46 6.12 7.80 -8.17
CA LEU A 46 7.14 7.62 -7.14
C LEU A 46 6.62 6.78 -5.98
N LEU A 47 5.43 7.10 -5.47
CA LEU A 47 4.82 6.33 -4.38
C LEU A 47 4.46 4.91 -4.84
N SER A 48 3.93 4.76 -6.05
CA SER A 48 3.60 3.44 -6.60
C SER A 48 4.83 2.53 -6.67
N ARG A 49 5.97 3.05 -7.14
CA ARG A 49 7.25 2.33 -7.14
C ARG A 49 7.77 2.04 -5.74
N LEU A 50 7.71 3.02 -4.85
CA LEU A 50 8.11 2.83 -3.46
C LEU A 50 7.29 1.73 -2.77
N TYR A 51 5.98 1.64 -3.02
CA TYR A 51 5.17 0.57 -2.46
C TYR A 51 5.63 -0.80 -2.95
N ALA A 52 5.89 -0.97 -4.25
CA ALA A 52 6.40 -2.22 -4.78
C ALA A 52 7.74 -2.58 -4.14
N ASP A 53 8.73 -1.69 -4.24
CA ASP A 53 10.10 -1.99 -3.83
C ASP A 53 10.26 -2.16 -2.31
N VAL A 54 9.53 -1.38 -1.50
CA VAL A 54 9.62 -1.46 -0.04
C VAL A 54 8.92 -2.69 0.51
N THR A 55 7.76 -3.05 -0.05
CA THR A 55 6.97 -4.20 0.42
C THR A 55 7.40 -5.52 -0.21
N GLY A 56 8.10 -5.47 -1.35
CA GLY A 56 8.46 -6.66 -2.12
C GLY A 56 7.27 -7.33 -2.78
N LEU A 57 6.13 -6.63 -2.92
CA LEU A 57 4.89 -7.16 -3.49
C LEU A 57 4.59 -6.52 -4.84
N PRO A 58 3.96 -7.26 -5.78
CA PRO A 58 3.46 -6.68 -7.01
C PRO A 58 2.36 -5.66 -6.72
N VAL A 59 2.38 -4.54 -7.44
CA VAL A 59 1.42 -3.46 -7.30
C VAL A 59 0.52 -3.41 -8.53
N HIS A 60 -0.76 -3.74 -8.34
CA HIS A 60 -1.82 -3.67 -9.33
C HIS A 60 -2.41 -2.26 -9.36
N ILE A 61 -2.26 -1.59 -10.48
CA ILE A 61 -2.72 -0.22 -10.70
C ILE A 61 -3.96 -0.26 -11.60
N SER A 62 -5.15 -0.11 -10.99
CA SER A 62 -6.42 -0.15 -11.72
C SER A 62 -6.57 1.06 -12.63
N PRO A 63 -6.99 0.91 -13.91
CA PRO A 63 -7.23 2.02 -14.84
C PRO A 63 -8.42 2.90 -14.43
N THR A 64 -9.32 2.40 -13.59
CA THR A 64 -10.53 3.10 -13.15
C THR A 64 -10.20 4.31 -12.28
N GLU A 65 -10.76 5.47 -12.61
CA GLU A 65 -10.58 6.70 -11.82
C GLU A 65 -11.37 6.67 -10.51
N ASP A 66 -12.61 6.19 -10.55
CA ASP A 66 -13.50 6.09 -9.39
C ASP A 66 -13.79 4.63 -9.02
N VAL A 67 -12.94 4.09 -8.15
CA VAL A 67 -13.09 2.70 -7.67
C VAL A 67 -14.28 2.53 -6.74
N VAL A 68 -14.75 3.59 -6.09
CA VAL A 68 -15.88 3.54 -5.15
C VAL A 68 -17.17 3.44 -5.95
N LEU A 69 -17.30 4.26 -6.99
CA LEU A 69 -18.41 4.19 -7.94
C LEU A 69 -18.44 2.83 -8.65
N LEU A 70 -17.30 2.34 -9.13
CA LEU A 70 -17.21 1.01 -9.75
C LEU A 70 -17.63 -0.10 -8.77
N GLY A 71 -17.13 -0.08 -7.53
CA GLY A 71 -17.52 -1.06 -6.51
C GLY A 71 -19.01 -1.04 -6.21
N SER A 72 -19.61 0.15 -6.17
CA SER A 72 -21.05 0.32 -5.97
C SER A 72 -21.86 -0.24 -7.15
N ALA A 73 -21.41 -0.01 -8.39
CA ALA A 73 -22.01 -0.55 -9.59
C ALA A 73 -21.90 -2.09 -9.66
N ILE A 74 -20.76 -2.66 -9.27
CA ILE A 74 -20.54 -4.12 -9.17
C ILE A 74 -21.53 -4.72 -8.17
N ASN A 75 -21.68 -4.11 -6.98
CA ASN A 75 -22.63 -4.59 -5.97
C ASN A 75 -24.08 -4.54 -6.49
N ALA A 76 -24.49 -3.44 -7.14
CA ALA A 76 -25.83 -3.32 -7.71
C ALA A 76 -26.08 -4.34 -8.83
N ALA A 77 -25.09 -4.55 -9.71
CA ALA A 77 -25.18 -5.53 -10.79
C ALA A 77 -25.31 -6.97 -10.26
N ALA A 78 -24.52 -7.33 -9.24
CA ALA A 78 -24.60 -8.63 -8.58
C ALA A 78 -25.98 -8.83 -7.92
N ALA A 79 -26.47 -7.83 -7.19
CA ALA A 79 -27.79 -7.89 -6.53
C ALA A 79 -28.96 -7.96 -7.52
N SER A 80 -28.80 -7.39 -8.72
CA SER A 80 -29.80 -7.47 -9.79
C SER A 80 -29.81 -8.80 -10.55
N GLY A 81 -28.87 -9.71 -10.26
CA GLY A 81 -28.76 -11.00 -10.93
C GLY A 81 -28.21 -10.94 -12.36
N LEU A 82 -27.55 -9.83 -12.74
CA LEU A 82 -26.91 -9.71 -14.06
C LEU A 82 -25.78 -10.74 -14.26
N TYR A 83 -25.14 -11.16 -13.17
CA TYR A 83 -24.15 -12.24 -13.15
C TYR A 83 -24.38 -13.16 -11.94
N PRO A 84 -23.82 -14.39 -11.94
CA PRO A 84 -24.14 -15.41 -10.94
C PRO A 84 -23.73 -15.07 -9.51
N ASP A 85 -22.63 -14.35 -9.35
CA ASP A 85 -22.10 -13.96 -8.04
C ASP A 85 -21.28 -12.66 -8.12
N LEU A 86 -20.93 -12.12 -6.95
CA LEU A 86 -20.17 -10.87 -6.84
C LEU A 86 -18.77 -10.96 -7.47
N GLY A 87 -18.10 -12.12 -7.34
CA GLY A 87 -16.77 -12.34 -7.90
C GLY A 87 -16.78 -12.34 -9.42
N GLN A 88 -17.73 -13.04 -10.04
CA GLN A 88 -17.93 -13.04 -11.48
C GLN A 88 -18.36 -11.67 -11.99
N THR A 89 -19.23 -10.97 -11.24
CA THR A 89 -19.62 -9.58 -11.56
C THR A 89 -18.39 -8.67 -11.58
N ALA A 90 -17.55 -8.75 -10.54
CA ALA A 90 -16.34 -7.95 -10.44
C ALA A 90 -15.37 -8.28 -11.57
N ALA A 91 -15.15 -9.56 -11.90
CA ALA A 91 -14.26 -9.96 -12.98
C ALA A 91 -14.73 -9.44 -14.35
N GLN A 92 -16.03 -9.41 -14.59
CA GLN A 92 -16.59 -8.93 -15.85
C GLN A 92 -16.58 -7.40 -15.98
N MET A 93 -16.68 -6.68 -14.87
CA MET A 93 -16.78 -5.23 -14.84
C MET A 93 -15.44 -4.53 -14.55
N GLN A 94 -14.45 -5.24 -14.02
CA GLN A 94 -13.13 -4.68 -13.74
C GLN A 94 -12.31 -4.57 -15.02
N ALA A 95 -11.69 -3.41 -15.21
CA ALA A 95 -10.74 -3.20 -16.28
C ALA A 95 -9.34 -3.72 -15.89
N ALA A 96 -8.59 -4.21 -16.88
CA ALA A 96 -7.26 -4.79 -16.67
C ALA A 96 -6.31 -3.79 -16.01
N ALA A 97 -5.75 -4.16 -14.85
CA ALA A 97 -4.77 -3.35 -14.13
C ALA A 97 -3.39 -3.49 -14.77
N SER A 98 -2.60 -2.41 -14.78
CA SER A 98 -1.16 -2.52 -15.03
C SER A 98 -0.46 -3.01 -13.77
N ILE A 99 0.53 -3.88 -13.92
CA ILE A 99 1.27 -4.46 -12.79
C ILE A 99 2.66 -3.84 -12.73
N LEU A 100 3.05 -3.36 -11.54
CA LEU A 100 4.38 -2.89 -11.25
C LEU A 100 5.07 -3.88 -10.30
N GLU A 101 6.07 -4.58 -10.81
CA GLU A 101 6.88 -5.55 -10.05
C GLU A 101 7.94 -4.86 -9.20
N PRO A 102 8.27 -5.39 -8.00
CA PRO A 102 9.33 -4.85 -7.16
C PRO A 102 10.70 -4.93 -7.83
N ASP A 103 11.55 -3.93 -7.59
CA ASP A 103 12.97 -4.00 -7.94
C ASP A 103 13.76 -4.83 -6.92
N PRO A 104 14.42 -5.93 -7.32
CA PRO A 104 15.33 -6.61 -6.40
C PRO A 104 16.57 -5.77 -6.07
N GLY A 105 16.94 -4.80 -6.91
CA GLY A 105 18.16 -3.99 -6.75
C GLY A 105 18.13 -3.05 -5.53
N PHE A 106 16.96 -2.76 -4.96
CA PHE A 106 16.80 -1.86 -3.82
C PHE A 106 16.41 -2.55 -2.52
N GLY A 107 16.31 -3.89 -2.50
CA GLY A 107 15.89 -4.66 -1.33
C GLY A 107 16.72 -4.33 -0.09
N ASP A 108 18.05 -4.38 -0.22
CA ASP A 108 18.97 -4.05 0.88
C ASP A 108 18.81 -2.62 1.36
N TYR A 109 18.65 -1.66 0.44
CA TYR A 109 18.46 -0.26 0.81
C TYR A 109 17.22 -0.08 1.68
N TYR A 110 16.07 -0.62 1.25
CA TYR A 110 14.83 -0.48 2.01
C TYR A 110 14.83 -1.30 3.29
N GLN A 111 15.55 -2.42 3.34
CA GLN A 111 15.77 -3.18 4.57
C GLN A 111 16.49 -2.33 5.63
N HIS A 112 17.58 -1.65 5.26
CA HIS A 112 18.27 -0.74 6.17
C HIS A 112 17.37 0.43 6.60
N GLN A 113 16.60 0.99 5.67
CA GLN A 113 15.65 2.06 5.98
C GLN A 113 14.56 1.61 6.95
N TYR A 114 14.10 0.37 6.84
CA TYR A 114 13.10 -0.21 7.71
C TYR A 114 13.63 -0.47 9.12
N ALA A 115 14.86 -0.98 9.25
CA ALA A 115 15.53 -1.12 10.54
C ALA A 115 15.66 0.24 11.26
N ARG A 116 16.01 1.30 10.51
CA ARG A 116 16.06 2.68 11.06
C ARG A 116 14.70 3.16 11.56
N LEU A 117 13.62 2.89 10.82
CA LEU A 117 12.26 3.23 11.27
C LEU A 117 11.91 2.53 12.59
N LYS A 118 12.19 1.23 12.71
CA LYS A 118 11.94 0.46 13.95
C LYS A 118 12.72 1.03 15.15
N ILE A 119 13.98 1.45 14.96
CA ILE A 119 14.77 2.11 16.01
C ILE A 119 14.13 3.44 16.43
N LEU A 120 13.70 4.27 15.47
CA LEU A 120 13.06 5.55 15.76
C LEU A 120 11.74 5.38 16.52
N GLN A 121 10.93 4.41 16.13
CA GLN A 121 9.69 4.06 16.83
C GLN A 121 9.98 3.59 18.26
N ALA A 122 10.95 2.69 18.46
CA ALA A 122 11.34 2.22 19.78
C ALA A 122 11.83 3.37 20.68
N CYS A 123 12.63 4.30 20.15
CA CYS A 123 13.07 5.48 20.88
C CYS A 123 11.90 6.38 21.27
N ARG A 124 10.97 6.65 20.34
CA ARG A 124 9.73 7.40 20.64
C ARG A 124 8.92 6.72 21.74
N ASP A 125 8.76 5.41 21.69
CA ASP A 125 7.96 4.66 22.66
C ASP A 125 8.63 4.64 24.04
N GLN A 126 9.97 4.63 24.10
CA GLN A 126 10.72 4.83 25.35
C GLN A 126 10.49 6.24 25.92
N LEU A 127 10.59 7.28 25.10
CA LEU A 127 10.36 8.67 25.53
C LEU A 127 8.92 8.88 26.02
N ALA A 128 7.94 8.24 25.37
CA ALA A 128 6.53 8.30 25.78
C ALA A 128 6.31 7.81 27.22
N ARG A 129 7.14 6.87 27.72
CA ARG A 129 7.10 6.40 29.12
C ARG A 129 7.59 7.45 30.13
N TYR A 130 8.38 8.42 29.67
CA TYR A 130 8.89 9.53 30.49
C TYR A 130 8.06 10.81 30.33
N ASN A 131 7.19 10.89 29.32
CA ASN A 131 6.16 11.92 29.24
C ASN A 131 5.04 11.62 30.23
N VAL A 132 5.37 11.71 31.52
CA VAL A 132 4.44 11.83 32.63
C VAL A 132 4.30 13.32 32.93
N PHE A 133 3.64 14.04 32.03
CA PHE A 133 2.98 15.29 32.40
C PHE A 133 1.47 14.98 32.45
N PRO A 134 0.75 15.45 33.49
CA PRO A 134 -0.66 15.14 33.70
C PRO A 134 -1.56 15.59 32.54
#